data_AF-A2E8U2-F1
#
_entry.id   AF-A2E8U2-F1
#
_cell.length_a   1.000
_cell.length_b   1.000
_cell.length_c   1.000
_cell.angle_alpha   90.00
_cell.angle_beta   90.00
_cell.angle_gamma   90.00
#
_symmetry.space_group_name_H-M   'P 1'
#
loop_
_entity.id
_entity.type
_entity.pdbx_description
1 polymer ?
#
loop_
_entity_poly.entity_id
_entity_poly.type
_entity_poly.pdbx_seq_one_letter_code
_entity_poly.pdbx_strand_id
1 'polypeptide(L)'
;MSEQDVHPSKYNKLRSICKYYVDSYLALYQLKTEKEEELKSIYKMIKTELIDSKKYLPTNAIEDILYIIPFNNRYTKSYLFLAKLISDDYHITYVNRVETISNFLFYKEYGIKLYKSDDFEKVNSENLDIHTENTIYRAIMYNDLETFISFTEQEEFDKDQRLESKLYPVS
;
A
#
# COMPACT_ATOMS: atom_id res chain seq x y z
N MET A 1 -16.93 -30.67 22.29
CA MET A 1 -16.55 -29.53 21.43
C MET A 1 -17.81 -29.15 20.66
N SER A 2 -18.40 -28.00 20.98
CA SER A 2 -19.62 -27.53 20.32
C SER A 2 -19.29 -27.03 18.92
N GLU A 3 -19.66 -27.82 17.91
CA GLU A 3 -19.80 -27.34 16.53
C GLU A 3 -20.91 -26.29 16.52
N GLN A 4 -20.51 -25.01 16.49
CA GLN A 4 -21.45 -23.95 16.19
C GLN A 4 -21.74 -24.00 14.69
N ASP A 5 -22.92 -24.52 14.34
CA ASP A 5 -23.54 -24.33 13.03
C ASP A 5 -23.70 -22.83 12.75
N VAL A 6 -22.68 -22.21 12.15
CA VAL A 6 -22.81 -20.87 11.58
C VAL A 6 -23.69 -21.00 10.35
N HIS A 7 -25.00 -20.84 10.56
CA HIS A 7 -26.01 -20.91 9.51
C HIS A 7 -25.59 -20.05 8.30
N PRO A 8 -25.29 -20.63 7.12
CA PRO A 8 -24.75 -19.93 5.95
C PRO A 8 -25.57 -18.69 5.52
N SER A 9 -26.87 -18.67 5.88
CA SER A 9 -27.80 -17.60 5.56
C SER A 9 -27.48 -16.26 6.24
N LYS A 10 -27.00 -16.25 7.50
CA LYS A 10 -26.68 -15.01 8.22
C LYS A 10 -25.39 -14.38 7.70
N TYR A 11 -24.36 -15.20 7.48
CA TYR A 11 -23.10 -14.76 6.89
C TYR A 11 -23.31 -14.17 5.49
N ASN A 12 -24.04 -14.87 4.62
CA ASN A 12 -24.31 -14.39 3.26
C ASN A 12 -25.08 -13.06 3.25
N LYS A 13 -26.04 -12.88 4.18
CA LYS A 13 -26.77 -11.63 4.34
C LYS A 13 -25.85 -10.49 4.79
N LEU A 14 -25.00 -10.71 5.79
CA LEU A 14 -24.03 -9.72 6.25
C LEU A 14 -23.02 -9.36 5.15
N ARG A 15 -22.45 -10.38 4.49
CA ARG A 15 -21.53 -10.20 3.36
C ARG A 15 -22.16 -9.40 2.22
N SER A 16 -23.44 -9.61 1.93
CA SER A 16 -24.16 -8.84 0.92
C SER A 16 -24.31 -7.37 1.32
N ILE A 17 -24.60 -7.08 2.59
CA ILE A 17 -24.70 -5.70 3.11
C ILE A 17 -23.33 -4.99 3.05
N CYS A 18 -22.27 -5.71 3.36
CA CYS A 18 -20.89 -5.20 3.37
C CYS A 18 -20.16 -5.38 2.03
N LYS A 19 -20.85 -5.87 0.98
CA LYS A 19 -20.21 -6.31 -0.27
C LYS A 19 -19.29 -5.25 -0.85
N TYR A 20 -19.78 -4.02 -0.95
CA TYR A 20 -19.05 -2.92 -1.56
C TYR A 20 -17.79 -2.52 -0.77
N TYR A 21 -17.86 -2.60 0.57
CA TYR A 21 -16.68 -2.40 1.42
C TYR A 21 -15.66 -3.50 1.20
N VAL A 22 -16.09 -4.76 1.24
CA VAL A 22 -15.22 -5.93 1.04
C VAL A 22 -14.57 -5.92 -0.34
N ASP A 23 -15.35 -5.67 -1.40
CA ASP A 23 -14.85 -5.67 -2.77
C ASP A 23 -13.85 -4.52 -3.00
N SER A 24 -14.09 -3.34 -2.40
CA SER A 24 -13.16 -2.20 -2.49
C SER A 24 -11.81 -2.49 -1.84
N TYR A 25 -11.82 -3.07 -0.64
CA TYR A 25 -10.59 -3.44 0.05
C TYR A 25 -9.90 -4.64 -0.59
N LEU A 26 -10.63 -5.60 -1.14
CA LEU A 26 -10.04 -6.68 -1.92
C LEU A 26 -9.27 -6.12 -3.12
N ALA A 27 -9.84 -5.16 -3.84
CA ALA A 27 -9.15 -4.52 -4.96
C ALA A 27 -7.89 -3.76 -4.53
N LEU A 28 -7.92 -3.06 -3.38
CA LEU A 28 -6.76 -2.38 -2.82
C LEU A 28 -5.67 -3.35 -2.40
N TYR A 29 -5.97 -4.38 -1.61
CA TYR A 29 -4.98 -5.35 -1.13
C TYR A 29 -4.44 -6.26 -2.24
N GLN A 30 -5.22 -6.50 -3.30
CA GLN A 30 -4.80 -7.32 -4.45
C GLN A 30 -4.29 -6.48 -5.62
N LEU A 31 -4.07 -5.18 -5.43
CA LEU A 31 -3.59 -4.29 -6.47
C LEU A 31 -2.25 -4.79 -7.01
N LYS A 32 -2.20 -4.96 -8.33
CA LYS A 32 -1.03 -5.46 -9.08
C LYS A 32 -0.76 -4.68 -10.37
N THR A 33 -1.13 -3.40 -10.38
CA THR A 33 -1.08 -2.57 -11.58
C THR A 33 -0.51 -1.20 -11.28
N GLU A 34 0.20 -0.65 -12.26
CA GLU A 34 0.71 0.72 -12.29
C GLU A 34 0.05 1.52 -13.42
N LYS A 35 -0.86 0.90 -14.18
CA LYS A 35 -1.53 1.56 -15.30
C LYS A 35 -2.56 2.53 -14.76
N GLU A 36 -2.40 3.80 -15.11
CA GLU A 36 -3.24 4.89 -14.64
C GLU A 36 -4.74 4.65 -14.88
N GLU A 37 -5.13 4.09 -16.02
CA GLU A 37 -6.53 3.81 -16.35
C GLU A 37 -7.15 2.74 -15.44
N GLU A 38 -6.39 1.71 -15.07
CA GLU A 38 -6.84 0.70 -14.11
C GLU A 38 -6.94 1.30 -12.70
N LEU A 39 -5.99 2.16 -12.32
CA LEU A 39 -6.03 2.89 -11.04
C LEU A 39 -7.21 3.86 -10.95
N LYS A 40 -7.54 4.58 -12.03
CA LYS A 40 -8.73 5.44 -12.09
C LYS A 40 -10.01 4.64 -11.91
N SER A 41 -10.07 3.40 -12.41
CA SER A 41 -11.20 2.50 -12.19
C SER A 41 -11.34 2.12 -10.71
N ILE A 42 -10.24 1.76 -10.05
CA ILE A 42 -10.20 1.47 -8.61
C ILE A 42 -10.61 2.71 -7.81
N TYR A 43 -10.06 3.88 -8.16
CA TYR A 43 -10.42 5.15 -7.55
C TYR A 43 -11.93 5.44 -7.66
N LYS A 44 -12.50 5.28 -8.84
CA LYS A 44 -13.95 5.49 -9.06
C LYS A 44 -14.78 4.60 -8.15
N MET A 45 -14.40 3.32 -8.00
CA MET A 45 -15.08 2.41 -7.08
C MET A 45 -14.97 2.87 -5.63
N ILE A 46 -13.78 3.23 -5.15
CA ILE A 46 -13.58 3.76 -3.79
C ILE A 46 -14.45 5.02 -3.57
N LYS A 47 -14.43 5.93 -4.54
CA LYS A 47 -15.20 7.17 -4.51
C LYS A 47 -16.69 6.90 -4.36
N THR A 48 -17.27 6.11 -5.26
CA THR A 48 -18.72 5.88 -5.27
C THR A 48 -19.18 5.01 -4.11
N GLU A 49 -18.45 3.93 -3.84
CA GLU A 49 -18.91 2.90 -2.90
C GLU A 49 -18.60 3.24 -1.44
N LEU A 50 -17.46 3.89 -1.16
CA LEU A 50 -17.03 4.20 0.20
C LEU A 50 -17.35 5.65 0.59
N ILE A 51 -16.92 6.60 -0.23
CA ILE A 51 -16.90 8.02 0.15
C ILE A 51 -18.26 8.69 -0.13
N ASP A 52 -18.73 8.68 -1.38
CA ASP A 52 -19.95 9.35 -1.81
C ASP A 52 -21.21 8.70 -1.23
N SER A 53 -21.14 7.42 -0.89
CA SER A 53 -22.20 6.72 -0.13
C SER A 53 -22.34 7.23 1.31
N LYS A 54 -21.50 8.20 1.73
CA LYS A 54 -21.43 8.83 3.06
C LYS A 54 -21.16 7.85 4.21
N LYS A 55 -20.60 6.69 3.89
CA LYS A 55 -20.24 5.66 4.88
C LYS A 55 -18.80 5.80 5.36
N TYR A 56 -17.94 6.47 4.59
CA TYR A 56 -16.51 6.54 4.85
C TYR A 56 -15.97 7.95 4.62
N LEU A 57 -15.10 8.40 5.52
CA LEU A 57 -14.45 9.71 5.38
C LEU A 57 -13.30 9.63 4.36
N PRO A 58 -13.10 10.64 3.50
CA PRO A 58 -11.96 10.69 2.59
C PRO A 58 -10.61 10.56 3.32
N THR A 59 -10.49 11.15 4.52
CA THR A 59 -9.29 11.04 5.36
C THR A 59 -8.99 9.60 5.76
N ASN A 60 -10.02 8.81 6.08
CA ASN A 60 -9.85 7.41 6.43
C ASN A 60 -9.42 6.62 5.20
N ALA A 61 -10.04 6.86 4.04
CA ALA A 61 -9.65 6.19 2.80
C ALA A 61 -8.17 6.43 2.45
N ILE A 62 -7.68 7.66 2.61
CA ILE A 62 -6.25 7.98 2.43
C ILE A 62 -5.39 7.24 3.46
N GLU A 63 -5.77 7.25 4.74
CA GLU A 63 -5.06 6.51 5.80
C GLU A 63 -4.92 5.03 5.45
N ASP A 64 -6.01 4.37 5.07
CA ASP A 64 -6.01 2.93 4.76
C ASP A 64 -5.17 2.61 3.52
N ILE A 65 -5.28 3.42 2.46
CA ILE A 65 -4.50 3.23 1.24
C ILE A 65 -3.00 3.35 1.54
N LEU A 66 -2.60 4.36 2.31
CA LEU A 66 -1.19 4.56 2.65
C LEU A 66 -0.68 3.52 3.66
N TYR A 67 -1.56 2.95 4.48
CA TYR A 67 -1.22 1.86 5.40
C TYR A 67 -0.88 0.55 4.67
N ILE A 68 -1.40 0.33 3.45
CA ILE A 68 -1.10 -0.88 2.67
C ILE A 68 0.33 -0.90 2.13
N ILE A 69 0.95 0.28 1.93
CA ILE A 69 2.23 0.43 1.24
C ILE A 69 3.31 -0.53 1.78
N PRO A 70 3.60 -0.64 3.09
CA PRO A 70 4.65 -1.53 3.58
C PRO A 70 4.45 -3.01 3.23
N PHE A 71 3.20 -3.44 3.06
CA PHE A 71 2.83 -4.84 2.79
C PHE A 71 2.81 -5.18 1.29
N ASN A 72 2.71 -4.16 0.42
CA ASN A 72 2.69 -4.34 -1.03
C ASN A 72 3.49 -3.24 -1.74
N ASN A 73 4.69 -2.98 -1.23
CA ASN A 73 5.53 -1.83 -1.61
C ASN A 73 6.01 -1.84 -3.07
N ARG A 74 5.92 -2.97 -3.77
CA ARG A 74 6.07 -3.05 -5.24
C ARG A 74 5.26 -1.98 -5.95
N TYR A 75 4.02 -1.76 -5.50
CA TYR A 75 3.06 -0.85 -6.14
C TYR A 75 2.90 0.45 -5.36
N THR A 76 3.95 0.89 -4.63
CA THR A 76 3.95 2.13 -3.84
C THR A 76 3.42 3.31 -4.65
N LYS A 77 3.91 3.52 -5.87
CA LYS A 77 3.48 4.62 -6.75
C LYS A 77 1.97 4.59 -7.02
N SER A 78 1.40 3.40 -7.21
CA SER A 78 -0.03 3.23 -7.41
C SER A 78 -0.85 3.65 -6.19
N TYR A 79 -0.41 3.27 -4.98
CA TYR A 79 -1.09 3.69 -3.75
C TYR A 79 -0.96 5.19 -3.50
N LEU A 80 0.22 5.78 -3.73
CA LEU A 80 0.42 7.22 -3.64
C LEU A 80 -0.49 7.97 -4.62
N PHE A 81 -0.61 7.48 -5.86
CA PHE A 81 -1.50 8.03 -6.88
C PHE A 81 -2.97 7.96 -6.46
N LEU A 82 -3.44 6.82 -5.95
CA LEU A 82 -4.81 6.67 -5.43
C LEU A 82 -5.09 7.63 -4.27
N ALA A 83 -4.17 7.75 -3.31
CA ALA A 83 -4.28 8.70 -2.21
C ALA A 83 -4.31 10.15 -2.70
N LYS A 84 -3.51 10.47 -3.74
CA LYS A 84 -3.46 11.80 -4.34
C LYS A 84 -4.77 12.17 -5.02
N LEU A 85 -5.39 11.25 -5.77
CA LEU A 85 -6.71 11.47 -6.38
C LEU A 85 -7.78 11.83 -5.33
N ILE A 86 -7.81 11.11 -4.20
CA ILE A 86 -8.74 11.41 -3.10
C ILE A 86 -8.40 12.76 -2.45
N SER A 87 -7.11 13.02 -2.21
CA SER A 87 -6.63 14.28 -1.63
C SER A 87 -7.05 15.48 -2.48
N ASP A 88 -6.93 15.39 -3.80
CA ASP A 88 -7.30 16.45 -4.73
C ASP A 88 -8.80 16.66 -4.82
N ASP A 89 -9.57 15.59 -5.05
CA ASP A 89 -11.01 15.68 -5.26
C ASP A 89 -11.76 16.17 -4.01
N TYR A 90 -11.25 15.84 -2.82
CA TYR A 90 -11.87 16.20 -1.54
C TYR A 90 -11.09 17.29 -0.78
N HIS A 91 -10.06 17.89 -1.41
CA HIS A 91 -9.23 18.95 -0.84
C HIS A 91 -8.62 18.61 0.53
N ILE A 92 -8.24 17.34 0.74
CA ILE A 92 -7.64 16.86 1.99
C ILE A 92 -6.16 17.19 1.99
N THR A 93 -5.75 18.01 2.95
CA THR A 93 -4.33 18.38 3.18
C THR A 93 -3.76 17.82 4.47
N TYR A 94 -4.59 17.13 5.26
CA TYR A 94 -4.21 16.59 6.56
C TYR A 94 -4.94 15.28 6.86
N VAL A 95 -4.22 14.31 7.43
CA VAL A 95 -4.73 13.01 7.88
C VAL A 95 -4.18 12.72 9.28
N ASN A 96 -5.03 12.23 10.19
CA ASN A 96 -4.72 12.09 11.62
C ASN A 96 -3.67 11.02 11.93
N ARG A 97 -3.54 9.99 11.10
CA ARG A 97 -2.65 8.87 11.32
C ARG A 97 -2.21 8.32 9.97
N VAL A 98 -0.91 8.30 9.72
CA VAL A 98 -0.28 7.71 8.54
C VAL A 98 1.05 7.13 9.01
N GLU A 99 1.44 5.96 8.48
CA GLU A 99 2.77 5.42 8.72
C GLU A 99 3.83 6.42 8.24
N THR A 100 4.83 6.71 9.08
CA THR A 100 5.83 7.77 8.81
C THR A 100 6.51 7.57 7.46
N ILE A 101 6.78 6.32 7.06
CA ILE A 101 7.37 5.99 5.76
C ILE A 101 6.44 6.36 4.60
N SER A 102 5.15 6.03 4.69
CA SER A 102 4.17 6.33 3.65
C SER A 102 3.93 7.84 3.53
N ASN A 103 3.86 8.56 4.65
CA ASN A 103 3.75 10.02 4.66
C ASN A 103 4.99 10.69 4.06
N PHE A 104 6.19 10.18 4.37
CA PHE A 104 7.44 10.64 3.76
C PHE A 104 7.45 10.43 2.25
N LEU A 105 7.06 9.23 1.77
CA LEU A 105 7.01 8.92 0.35
C LEU A 105 6.00 9.81 -0.39
N PHE A 106 4.83 10.05 0.20
CA PHE A 106 3.83 10.96 -0.36
C PHE A 106 4.34 12.41 -0.44
N TYR A 107 5.04 12.88 0.60
CA TYR A 107 5.69 14.18 0.59
C TYR A 107 6.79 14.28 -0.47
N LYS A 108 7.63 13.24 -0.61
CA LYS A 108 8.70 13.19 -1.61
C LYS A 108 8.14 13.26 -3.05
N GLU A 109 7.02 12.60 -3.32
CA GLU A 109 6.39 12.56 -4.64
C GLU A 109 5.61 13.84 -4.97
N TYR A 110 4.82 14.37 -4.02
CA TYR A 110 3.85 15.44 -4.29
C TYR A 110 4.07 16.75 -3.52
N GLY A 111 5.05 16.80 -2.61
CA GLY A 111 5.32 17.99 -1.79
C GLY A 111 4.29 18.25 -0.68
N ILE A 112 3.37 17.31 -0.43
CA ILE A 112 2.29 17.46 0.55
C ILE A 112 2.61 16.62 1.79
N LYS A 113 2.66 17.26 2.96
CA LYS A 113 2.85 16.58 4.25
C LYS A 113 1.49 16.34 4.90
N LEU A 114 0.94 15.13 4.74
CA LEU A 114 -0.39 14.76 5.24
C LEU A 114 -0.44 14.68 6.77
N TYR A 115 0.60 14.13 7.41
CA TYR A 115 0.72 14.14 8.86
C TYR A 115 1.84 15.06 9.32
N LYS A 116 1.49 16.14 10.02
CA LYS A 116 2.41 17.27 10.30
C LYS A 116 3.53 16.94 11.28
N SER A 117 3.26 16.08 12.26
CA SER A 117 4.19 15.76 13.34
C SER A 117 5.23 14.71 12.97
N ASP A 118 5.17 14.12 11.77
CA ASP A 118 6.21 13.19 11.35
C ASP A 118 7.55 13.90 11.20
N ASP A 119 8.55 13.31 11.85
CA ASP A 119 9.94 13.70 11.73
C ASP A 119 10.59 12.87 10.62
N PHE A 120 10.74 13.49 9.45
CA PHE A 120 11.30 12.87 8.27
C PHE A 120 12.82 12.66 8.38
N GLU A 121 13.51 13.32 9.31
CA GLU A 121 14.95 13.11 9.54
C GLU A 121 15.24 11.67 10.00
N LYS A 122 14.24 11.00 10.59
CA LYS A 122 14.32 9.60 11.00
C LYS A 122 14.21 8.62 9.83
N VAL A 123 13.83 9.06 8.64
CA VAL A 123 13.71 8.18 7.46
C VAL A 123 15.08 8.11 6.78
N ASN A 124 15.84 7.04 7.02
CA ASN A 124 17.13 6.85 6.36
C ASN A 124 16.91 6.67 4.85
N SER A 125 17.50 7.56 4.04
CA SER A 125 17.38 7.56 2.59
C SER A 125 18.00 6.33 1.93
N GLU A 126 19.06 5.75 2.53
CA GLU A 126 19.75 4.57 1.97
C GLU A 126 18.81 3.37 1.84
N ASN A 127 17.85 3.23 2.76
CA ASN A 127 16.87 2.16 2.76
C ASN A 127 15.72 2.34 1.75
N LEU A 128 15.65 3.49 1.07
CA LEU A 128 14.63 3.77 0.06
C LEU A 128 15.03 3.32 -1.34
N ASP A 129 16.34 3.26 -1.60
CA ASP A 129 16.89 2.94 -2.91
C ASP A 129 17.18 1.43 -3.06
N ILE A 130 16.69 0.60 -2.13
CA ILE A 130 16.87 -0.86 -2.15
C ILE A 130 16.27 -1.54 -3.39
N HIS A 131 15.33 -0.89 -4.08
CA HIS A 131 14.73 -1.40 -5.33
C HIS A 131 15.29 -0.73 -6.58
N THR A 132 16.40 -0.01 -6.47
CA THR A 132 17.14 0.51 -7.63
C THR A 132 17.63 -0.62 -8.55
N GLU A 133 17.95 -0.27 -9.79
CA GLU A 133 18.46 -1.21 -10.78
C GLU A 133 19.72 -1.92 -10.26
N ASN A 134 19.88 -3.19 -10.62
CA ASN A 134 21.00 -4.05 -10.22
C ASN A 134 21.12 -4.28 -8.71
N THR A 135 19.98 -4.48 -8.03
CA THR A 135 19.95 -4.98 -6.65
C THR A 135 19.26 -6.35 -6.61
N ILE A 136 19.73 -7.23 -5.71
CA ILE A 136 19.08 -8.53 -5.47
C ILE A 136 17.64 -8.35 -4.98
N TYR A 137 17.37 -7.30 -4.21
CA TYR A 137 16.02 -6.99 -3.71
C TYR A 137 15.06 -6.64 -4.84
N ARG A 138 15.50 -5.90 -5.87
CA ARG A 138 14.69 -5.66 -7.06
C ARG A 138 14.45 -6.95 -7.83
N ALA A 139 15.46 -7.81 -7.97
CA ALA A 139 15.31 -9.10 -8.64
C ALA A 139 14.24 -9.96 -7.94
N ILE A 140 14.27 -10.03 -6.60
CA ILE A 140 13.25 -10.70 -5.79
C ILE A 140 11.87 -10.05 -6.00
N MET A 141 11.77 -8.72 -5.92
CA MET A 141 10.51 -7.98 -6.04
C MET A 141 9.76 -8.21 -7.36
N TYR A 142 10.52 -8.26 -8.45
CA TYR A 142 9.98 -8.41 -9.80
C TYR A 142 10.04 -9.85 -10.33
N ASN A 143 10.48 -10.81 -9.50
CA ASN A 143 10.62 -12.21 -9.86
C ASN A 143 11.53 -12.41 -11.09
N ASP A 144 12.65 -11.69 -11.12
CA ASP A 144 13.70 -11.78 -12.14
C ASP A 144 14.68 -12.90 -11.75
N LEU A 145 14.43 -14.10 -12.28
CA LEU A 145 15.17 -15.31 -11.94
C LEU A 145 16.63 -15.24 -12.40
N GLU A 146 16.90 -14.70 -13.59
CA GLU A 146 18.24 -14.67 -14.16
C GLU A 146 19.15 -13.73 -13.37
N THR A 147 18.67 -12.52 -13.06
CA THR A 147 19.41 -11.57 -12.22
C THR A 147 19.59 -12.11 -10.80
N PHE A 148 18.58 -12.80 -10.24
CA PHE A 148 18.72 -13.39 -8.91
C PHE A 148 19.82 -14.46 -8.87
N ILE A 149 19.85 -15.38 -9.85
CA ILE A 149 20.88 -16.42 -9.92
C ILE A 149 22.27 -15.79 -10.01
N SER A 150 22.45 -14.78 -10.86
CA SER A 150 23.77 -14.13 -11.03
C SER A 150 24.27 -13.48 -9.74
N PHE A 151 23.38 -12.94 -8.89
CA PHE A 151 23.77 -12.47 -7.55
C PHE A 151 24.22 -13.61 -6.63
N THR A 152 23.55 -14.76 -6.66
CA THR A 152 23.90 -15.89 -5.77
C THR A 152 25.21 -16.58 -6.15
N GLU A 153 25.71 -16.37 -7.36
CA GLU A 153 26.98 -16.93 -7.85
C GLU A 153 28.21 -16.04 -7.57
N GLN A 154 28.01 -14.81 -7.07
CA GLN A 154 29.10 -13.90 -6.72
C GLN A 154 29.84 -14.37 -5.45
N GLU A 155 31.16 -14.17 -5.41
CA GLU A 155 31.97 -14.55 -4.23
C GLU A 155 31.57 -13.77 -2.97
N GLU A 156 31.09 -12.54 -3.14
CA GLU A 156 30.65 -11.64 -2.08
C GLU A 156 29.21 -11.91 -1.59
N PHE A 157 28.51 -12.90 -2.15
CA PHE A 157 27.13 -13.20 -1.76
C PHE A 157 27.05 -13.74 -0.33
N ASP A 158 26.40 -12.99 0.55
CA ASP A 158 26.10 -13.41 1.92
C ASP A 158 24.70 -14.03 2.02
N LYS A 159 24.64 -15.35 2.11
CA LYS A 159 23.39 -16.10 2.30
C LYS A 159 22.65 -15.78 3.61
N ASP A 160 23.36 -15.23 4.60
CA ASP A 160 22.83 -14.90 5.92
C ASP A 160 22.47 -13.39 6.03
N GLN A 161 22.62 -12.64 4.93
CA GLN A 161 22.30 -11.22 4.85
C GLN A 161 20.83 -10.95 5.21
N ARG A 162 20.62 -10.00 6.13
CA ARG A 162 19.28 -9.52 6.54
C ARG A 162 19.08 -8.08 6.07
N LEU A 163 17.86 -7.77 5.63
CA LEU A 163 17.45 -6.41 5.28
C LEU A 163 16.65 -5.80 6.43
N GLU A 164 17.18 -4.74 7.03
CA GLU A 164 16.41 -3.86 7.91
C GLU A 164 15.98 -2.62 7.14
N SER A 165 14.70 -2.53 6.76
CA SER A 165 14.17 -1.38 6.02
C SER A 165 12.78 -0.99 6.49
N LYS A 166 12.56 0.32 6.59
CA LYS A 166 11.26 0.91 6.92
C LYS A 166 10.23 0.77 5.79
N LEU A 167 10.65 0.34 4.60
CA LEU A 167 9.74 0.03 3.49
C LEU A 167 8.94 -1.26 3.70
N TYR A 168 9.31 -2.08 4.69
CA TYR A 168 8.64 -3.32 5.04
C TYR A 168 8.11 -3.25 6.48
N PRO A 169 7.05 -4.00 6.83
CA PRO A 169 6.62 -4.13 8.21
C PRO A 169 7.71 -4.74 9.08
N VAL A 170 7.78 -4.30 10.33
CA VAL A 170 8.68 -4.88 11.33
C VAL A 170 8.29 -6.34 11.55
N SER A 171 9.28 -7.24 11.44
CA SER A 171 9.15 -8.68 11.65
C SER A 171 9.42 -9.07 13.10
#